data_AF-A0A800BHC5-F1
#
_entry.id   AF-A0A800BHC5-F1
#
_cell.length_a   1.000
_cell.length_b   1.000
_cell.length_c   1.000
_cell.angle_alpha   90.00
_cell.angle_beta   90.00
_cell.angle_gamma   90.00
#
_symmetry.space_group_name_H-M   'P 1'
#
loop_
_entity.id
_entity.type
_entity.pdbx_description
1 polymer ?
#
loop_
_entity_poly.entity_id
_entity_poly.type
_entity_poly.pdbx_seq_one_letter_code
_entity_poly.pdbx_strand_id
1 'polypeptide(L)'
;MKPGNKRLIKTLLFLFSLGFFSFVMIRIFFTQELPVYEGTFPMTKIKDTVEVFTDQFGVPHIFANNEKDLFLVAGYVSARERLFQMSMVLNAVRGELASVLGDEYLSADIYLRTWRIHDISKKNNIRSMHISIEKIDYAVFLLWVVSQ
;
A
#
# COMPACT_ATOMS: atom_id res chain seq x y z
N MET A 1 -40.51 -31.02 37.14
CA MET A 1 -39.98 -29.88 36.35
C MET A 1 -38.69 -30.34 35.67
N LYS A 2 -38.74 -30.80 34.41
CA LYS A 2 -37.63 -31.51 33.74
C LYS A 2 -36.50 -30.55 33.31
N PRO A 3 -35.24 -30.72 33.75
CA PRO A 3 -34.12 -29.81 33.43
C PRO A 3 -33.53 -29.99 32.01
N GLY A 4 -34.30 -30.53 31.05
CA GLY A 4 -33.81 -30.92 29.71
C GLY A 4 -33.71 -29.79 28.68
N ASN A 5 -34.54 -28.73 28.76
CA ASN A 5 -34.58 -27.69 27.71
C ASN A 5 -33.42 -26.69 27.78
N LYS A 6 -32.78 -26.51 28.94
CA LYS A 6 -31.71 -25.50 29.10
C LYS A 6 -30.44 -25.83 28.29
N ARG A 7 -30.16 -27.11 28.03
CA ARG A 7 -29.03 -27.54 27.19
C ARG A 7 -29.32 -27.34 25.70
N LEU A 8 -30.53 -27.67 25.27
CA LEU A 8 -31.00 -27.49 23.89
C LEU A 8 -31.05 -26.00 23.46
N ILE A 9 -31.48 -25.12 24.36
CA ILE A 9 -31.50 -23.68 24.11
C ILE A 9 -30.07 -23.13 23.94
N LYS A 10 -29.12 -23.59 24.77
CA LYS A 10 -27.71 -23.18 24.65
C LYS A 10 -27.07 -23.63 23.35
N THR A 11 -27.35 -24.84 22.88
CA THR A 11 -26.82 -25.33 21.59
C THR A 11 -27.39 -24.57 20.39
N LEU A 12 -28.68 -24.20 20.43
CA LEU A 12 -29.31 -23.39 19.39
C LEU A 12 -28.73 -21.97 19.34
N LEU A 13 -28.54 -21.33 20.51
CA LEU A 13 -27.90 -20.01 20.60
C LEU A 13 -26.45 -20.03 20.09
N PHE A 14 -25.71 -21.10 20.37
CA PHE A 14 -24.35 -21.28 19.87
C PHE A 14 -24.31 -21.40 18.34
N LEU A 15 -25.18 -22.23 17.75
CA LEU A 15 -25.27 -22.37 16.29
C LEU A 15 -25.68 -21.06 15.60
N PHE A 16 -26.61 -20.31 16.19
CA PHE A 16 -27.03 -19.01 15.67
C PHE A 16 -25.88 -17.99 15.73
N SER A 17 -25.15 -17.92 16.84
CA SER A 17 -23.98 -17.06 16.99
C SER A 17 -22.88 -17.41 15.98
N LEU A 18 -22.65 -18.71 15.74
CA LEU A 18 -21.67 -19.18 14.76
C LEU A 18 -22.08 -18.83 13.33
N GLY A 19 -23.36 -19.01 12.99
CA GLY A 19 -23.92 -18.64 11.70
C GLY A 19 -23.86 -17.13 11.44
N PHE A 20 -24.18 -16.32 12.46
CA PHE A 20 -24.08 -14.86 12.39
C PHE A 20 -22.63 -14.42 12.19
N PHE A 21 -21.68 -15.01 12.92
CA PHE A 21 -20.26 -14.72 12.77
C PHE A 21 -19.75 -15.08 11.36
N SER A 22 -20.14 -16.24 10.84
CA SER A 22 -19.82 -16.64 9.46
C SER A 22 -20.42 -15.68 8.42
N PHE A 23 -21.67 -15.24 8.62
CA PHE A 23 -22.33 -14.29 7.73
C PHE A 23 -21.64 -12.92 7.73
N VAL A 24 -21.26 -12.41 8.89
CA VAL A 24 -20.49 -11.17 9.03
C VAL A 24 -19.12 -11.29 8.34
N MET A 25 -18.40 -12.40 8.56
CA MET A 25 -17.13 -12.65 7.87
C MET A 25 -17.30 -12.65 6.35
N ILE A 26 -18.26 -13.40 5.82
CA ILE A 26 -18.54 -13.44 4.37
C ILE A 26 -18.84 -12.03 3.84
N ARG A 27 -19.63 -11.23 4.56
CA ARG A 27 -19.92 -9.85 4.16
C ARG A 27 -18.65 -9.01 4.06
N ILE A 28 -17.77 -9.08 5.06
CA ILE A 28 -16.49 -8.34 5.07
C ILE A 28 -15.59 -8.75 3.89
N PHE A 29 -15.52 -10.06 3.59
CA PHE A 29 -14.73 -10.57 2.47
C PHE A 29 -15.27 -10.12 1.11
N PHE A 30 -16.60 -10.07 0.93
CA PHE A 30 -17.22 -9.73 -0.34
C PHE A 30 -17.37 -8.23 -0.61
N THR A 31 -17.22 -7.36 0.40
CA THR A 31 -17.32 -5.90 0.25
C THR A 31 -15.97 -5.23 -0.01
N GLN A 32 -14.91 -5.97 -0.33
CA GLN A 32 -13.66 -5.33 -0.74
C GLN A 32 -13.83 -4.77 -2.16
N GLU A 33 -14.02 -3.45 -2.25
CA GLU A 33 -14.06 -2.73 -3.52
C GLU A 33 -12.69 -2.90 -4.21
N LEU A 34 -12.68 -3.60 -5.34
CA LEU A 34 -11.47 -3.69 -6.17
C LEU A 34 -11.10 -2.28 -6.64
N PRO A 35 -9.81 -1.92 -6.70
CA PRO A 35 -9.39 -0.65 -7.25
C PRO A 35 -9.89 -0.52 -8.70
N VAL A 36 -10.49 0.62 -9.02
CA VAL A 36 -10.99 0.89 -10.37
C VAL A 36 -9.78 1.18 -11.27
N TYR A 37 -9.55 0.31 -12.25
CA TYR A 37 -8.43 0.44 -13.20
C TYR A 37 -8.79 1.23 -14.45
N GLU A 38 -10.07 1.33 -14.77
CA GLU A 38 -10.57 1.92 -16.01
C GLU A 38 -11.30 3.23 -15.77
N GLY A 39 -11.24 4.11 -16.77
CA GLY A 39 -11.96 5.38 -16.78
C GLY A 39 -11.05 6.60 -16.65
N THR A 40 -11.68 7.77 -16.68
CA THR A 40 -11.01 9.06 -16.62
C THR A 40 -11.20 9.68 -15.26
N PHE A 41 -10.10 9.97 -14.56
CA PHE A 41 -10.12 10.57 -13.23
C PHE A 41 -9.59 12.00 -13.30
N PRO A 42 -10.40 13.02 -12.91
CA PRO A 42 -9.90 14.38 -12.85
C PRO A 42 -8.89 14.50 -11.70
N MET A 43 -7.66 14.90 -12.02
CA MET A 43 -6.61 15.11 -11.02
C MET A 43 -6.24 16.60 -10.97
N THR A 44 -6.36 17.23 -9.80
CA THR A 44 -6.18 18.69 -9.66
C THR A 44 -4.74 19.17 -9.86
N LYS A 45 -3.75 18.27 -9.84
CA LYS A 45 -2.32 18.62 -9.81
C LYS A 45 -1.55 18.34 -11.11
N ILE A 46 -2.20 17.78 -12.12
CA ILE A 46 -1.60 17.57 -13.45
C ILE A 46 -1.88 18.79 -14.33
N LYS A 47 -0.95 19.12 -15.23
CA LYS A 47 -1.11 20.18 -16.22
C LYS A 47 -1.70 19.64 -17.51
N ASP A 48 -1.22 18.48 -17.92
CA ASP A 48 -1.62 17.81 -19.16
C ASP A 48 -2.28 16.46 -18.87
N THR A 49 -2.92 15.90 -19.90
CA THR A 49 -3.50 14.55 -19.82
C THR A 49 -2.38 13.51 -19.74
N VAL A 50 -2.55 12.54 -18.85
CA VAL A 50 -1.62 11.41 -18.67
C VAL A 50 -2.38 10.12 -18.91
N GLU A 51 -1.84 9.27 -19.79
CA GLU A 51 -2.43 7.99 -20.12
C GLU A 51 -1.74 6.88 -19.33
N VAL A 52 -2.53 6.01 -18.71
CA VAL A 52 -2.04 4.87 -17.93
C VAL A 52 -2.64 3.60 -18.52
N PHE A 53 -1.77 2.71 -18.98
CA PHE A 53 -2.12 1.39 -19.49
C PHE A 53 -1.53 0.32 -18.58
N THR A 54 -2.32 -0.66 -18.14
CA THR A 54 -1.80 -1.78 -17.36
C THR A 54 -1.81 -3.03 -18.23
N ASP A 55 -0.67 -3.70 -18.35
CA ASP A 55 -0.54 -4.90 -19.16
C ASP A 55 -1.22 -6.12 -18.51
N GLN A 56 -1.20 -7.25 -19.22
CA GLN A 56 -1.75 -8.53 -18.74
C GLN A 56 -1.03 -9.10 -17.49
N PHE A 57 0.18 -8.62 -17.19
CA PHE A 57 0.98 -9.03 -16.03
C PHE A 57 0.83 -8.04 -14.86
N GLY A 58 -0.01 -7.01 -14.98
CA GLY A 58 -0.24 -6.01 -13.94
C GLY A 58 0.83 -4.92 -13.89
N VAL A 59 1.64 -4.76 -14.94
CA VAL A 59 2.68 -3.72 -15.03
C VAL A 59 2.07 -2.43 -15.61
N PRO A 60 2.13 -1.30 -14.89
CA PRO A 60 1.63 -0.03 -15.38
C PRO A 60 2.64 0.67 -16.30
N HIS A 61 2.19 1.03 -17.48
CA HIS A 61 2.86 1.90 -18.45
C HIS A 61 2.20 3.29 -18.41
N ILE A 62 3.01 4.33 -18.20
CA ILE A 62 2.53 5.70 -18.00
C ILE A 62 3.13 6.59 -19.09
N PHE A 63 2.27 7.25 -19.86
CA PHE A 63 2.64 8.13 -20.94
C PHE A 63 2.20 9.57 -20.62
N ALA A 64 3.15 10.49 -20.59
CA ALA A 64 2.92 11.89 -20.28
C ALA A 64 3.81 12.80 -21.13
N ASN A 65 3.31 14.00 -21.44
CA ASN A 65 4.06 15.02 -22.19
C ASN A 65 5.00 15.86 -21.29
N ASN A 66 4.93 15.67 -19.97
CA ASN A 66 5.72 16.41 -18.98
C ASN A 66 6.24 15.46 -17.90
N GLU A 67 7.54 15.55 -17.60
CA GLU A 67 8.18 14.78 -16.54
C GLU A 67 7.50 14.96 -15.18
N LYS A 68 7.06 16.19 -14.86
CA LYS A 68 6.43 16.47 -13.57
C LYS A 68 5.12 15.69 -13.40
N ASP A 69 4.33 15.61 -14.46
CA ASP A 69 3.04 14.91 -14.46
C ASP A 69 3.28 13.40 -14.51
N LEU A 70 4.30 12.94 -15.26
CA LEU A 70 4.76 11.55 -15.28
C LEU A 70 5.07 11.04 -13.87
N PHE A 71 5.93 11.74 -13.12
CA PHE A 71 6.32 11.33 -11.77
C PHE A 71 5.16 11.40 -10.78
N LEU A 72 4.30 12.41 -10.92
CA LEU A 72 3.12 12.54 -10.08
C LEU A 72 2.18 11.35 -10.26
N VAL A 73 1.87 10.98 -11.50
CA VAL A 73 0.97 9.87 -11.81
C VAL A 73 1.64 8.52 -11.52
N ALA A 74 2.95 8.38 -11.75
CA ALA A 74 3.70 7.18 -11.35
C ALA A 74 3.66 6.94 -9.84
N GLY A 75 3.81 8.01 -9.04
CA GLY A 75 3.64 7.95 -7.60
C GLY A 75 2.21 7.55 -7.20
N TYR A 76 1.20 8.11 -7.87
CA TYR A 76 -0.21 7.77 -7.62
C TYR A 76 -0.52 6.29 -7.92
N VAL A 77 -0.12 5.80 -9.09
CA VAL A 77 -0.33 4.40 -9.49
C VAL A 77 0.40 3.45 -8.54
N SER A 78 1.65 3.78 -8.17
CA SER A 78 2.41 2.98 -7.21
C SER A 78 1.74 2.94 -5.84
N ALA A 79 1.25 4.09 -5.36
CA ALA A 79 0.53 4.19 -4.10
C ALA A 79 -0.79 3.42 -4.14
N ARG A 80 -1.55 3.44 -5.24
CA ARG A 80 -2.80 2.68 -5.37
C ARG A 80 -2.61 1.20 -5.05
N GLU A 81 -1.54 0.61 -5.56
CA GLU A 81 -1.26 -0.82 -5.37
C GLU A 81 -0.53 -1.13 -4.05
N ARG A 82 0.40 -0.25 -3.63
CA ARG A 82 1.36 -0.53 -2.55
C ARG A 82 1.24 0.42 -1.36
N LEU A 83 0.10 1.08 -1.18
CA LEU A 83 -0.08 2.12 -0.15
C LEU A 83 0.36 1.65 1.22
N PHE A 84 -0.08 0.45 1.62
CA PHE A 84 0.25 -0.13 2.92
C PHE A 84 1.75 -0.38 3.08
N GLN A 85 2.41 -0.96 2.08
CA GLN A 85 3.84 -1.22 2.12
C GLN A 85 4.64 0.09 2.20
N MET A 86 4.27 1.07 1.38
CA MET A 86 4.91 2.39 1.36
C MET A 86 4.71 3.14 2.69
N SER A 87 3.51 3.09 3.27
CA SER A 87 3.24 3.75 4.56
C SER A 87 3.99 3.09 5.70
N MET A 88 4.07 1.75 5.73
CA MET A 88 4.85 1.00 6.72
C MET A 88 6.34 1.33 6.63
N VAL A 89 6.90 1.36 5.41
CA VAL A 89 8.30 1.77 5.21
C VAL A 89 8.52 3.21 5.66
N LEU A 90 7.59 4.12 5.36
CA LEU A 90 7.69 5.52 5.80
C LEU A 90 7.67 5.65 7.33
N ASN A 91 6.77 4.92 8.01
CA ASN A 91 6.71 4.89 9.46
C ASN A 91 7.99 4.30 10.06
N ALA A 92 8.54 3.23 9.47
CA ALA A 92 9.81 2.65 9.89
C ALA A 92 10.97 3.66 9.77
N VAL A 93 11.09 4.34 8.62
CA VAL A 93 12.15 5.35 8.38
C VAL A 93 12.06 6.53 9.36
N ARG A 94 10.85 6.86 9.85
CA ARG A 94 10.63 7.89 10.87
C ARG A 94 10.74 7.36 12.31
N GLY A 95 10.71 6.04 12.49
CA GLY A 95 10.56 5.38 13.79
C GLY A 95 9.24 5.70 14.46
N GLU A 96 8.14 5.48 13.73
CA GLU A 96 6.75 5.71 14.16
C GLU A 96 5.87 4.45 13.98
N LEU A 97 6.47 3.26 13.86
CA LEU A 97 5.73 2.00 13.70
C LEU A 97 4.84 1.69 14.91
N ALA A 98 5.30 1.99 16.12
CA ALA A 98 4.55 1.72 17.35
C ALA A 98 3.25 2.52 17.41
N SER A 99 3.19 3.69 16.77
CA SER A 99 1.97 4.50 16.68
C SER A 99 0.87 3.83 15.85
N VAL A 100 1.22 2.95 14.91
CA VAL A 100 0.27 2.34 13.97
C VAL A 100 0.00 0.87 14.31
N LEU A 101 1.02 0.15 14.78
CA LEU A 101 0.96 -1.29 15.03
C LEU A 101 0.90 -1.65 16.52
N GLY A 102 1.22 -0.71 17.42
CA GLY A 102 1.19 -0.90 18.86
C GLY A 102 2.57 -0.97 19.52
N ASP A 103 2.57 -0.98 20.85
CA ASP A 103 3.76 -0.78 21.69
C ASP A 103 4.86 -1.84 21.50
N GLU A 104 4.54 -3.00 20.91
CA GLU A 104 5.52 -4.05 20.60
C GLU A 104 6.63 -3.58 19.64
N TYR A 105 6.37 -2.55 18.82
CA TYR A 105 7.34 -1.97 17.89
C TYR A 105 8.17 -0.82 18.46
N LEU A 106 8.00 -0.48 19.75
CA LEU A 106 8.70 0.66 20.36
C LEU A 106 10.22 0.51 20.33
N SER A 107 10.71 -0.71 20.53
CA SER A 107 12.15 -1.01 20.47
C SER A 107 12.72 -0.78 19.05
N ALA A 108 11.97 -1.18 18.02
CA ALA A 108 12.32 -0.96 16.63
C ALA A 108 12.32 0.55 16.28
N ASP A 109 11.34 1.30 16.78
CA ASP A 109 11.28 2.75 16.58
C ASP A 109 12.49 3.47 17.20
N ILE A 110 12.89 3.10 18.41
CA ILE A 110 14.10 3.66 19.06
C ILE A 110 15.34 3.34 18.23
N TYR A 111 15.47 2.09 17.76
CA TYR A 111 16.59 1.68 16.92
C TYR A 111 16.65 2.46 15.60
N LEU A 112 15.53 2.57 14.89
CA LEU A 112 15.46 3.26 13.59
C LEU A 112 15.65 4.77 13.72
N ARG A 113 15.18 5.39 14.81
CA ARG A 113 15.47 6.81 15.11
C ARG A 113 16.95 7.07 15.30
N THR A 114 17.71 6.10 15.81
CA THR A 114 19.17 6.21 15.97
C THR A 114 19.89 6.40 14.63
N TRP A 115 19.35 5.82 13.54
CA TRP A 115 19.93 5.97 12.20
C TRP A 115 19.67 7.35 11.59
N ARG A 116 18.66 8.08 12.09
CA ARG A 116 18.33 9.45 11.68
C ARG A 116 18.12 9.62 10.18
N ILE A 117 17.66 8.59 9.48
CA ILE A 117 17.46 8.60 8.01
C ILE A 117 16.56 9.77 7.60
N HIS A 118 15.46 9.98 8.32
CA HIS A 118 14.53 11.08 8.06
C HIS A 118 15.17 12.47 8.21
N ASP A 119 15.98 12.68 9.26
CA ASP A 119 16.70 13.94 9.48
C ASP A 119 17.73 14.20 8.39
N ILE A 120 18.50 13.16 8.03
CA ILE A 120 19.54 13.23 7.00
C ILE A 120 18.90 13.51 5.64
N SER A 121 17.78 12.86 5.32
CA SER A 121 17.00 13.10 4.10
C SER A 121 16.52 14.55 4.01
N LYS A 122 15.97 15.11 5.09
CA LYS A 122 15.57 16.53 5.15
C LYS A 122 16.74 17.48 4.98
N LYS A 123 17.88 17.17 5.61
CA LYS A 123 19.10 17.98 5.52
C LYS A 123 19.67 17.97 4.10
N ASN A 124 19.63 16.83 3.43
CA ASN A 124 20.13 16.62 2.08
C ASN A 124 19.16 17.10 0.99
N ASN A 125 18.46 18.22 1.23
CA ASN A 125 17.45 18.86 0.39
C ASN A 125 17.46 18.36 -1.08
N ILE A 126 16.45 17.56 -1.44
CA ILE A 126 16.30 16.86 -2.74
C ILE A 126 16.42 17.83 -3.95
N ARG A 127 16.29 19.14 -3.71
CA ARG A 127 16.55 20.19 -4.70
C ARG A 127 17.95 20.17 -5.32
N SER A 128 18.95 19.56 -4.67
CA SER A 128 20.29 19.37 -5.23
C SER A 128 20.42 18.15 -6.16
N MET A 129 19.44 17.23 -6.17
CA MET A 129 19.36 16.15 -7.14
C MET A 129 18.76 16.71 -8.44
N HIS A 130 19.62 17.35 -9.23
CA HIS A 130 19.38 17.57 -10.65
C HIS A 130 19.44 16.19 -11.32
N ILE A 131 18.29 15.53 -11.43
CA ILE A 131 18.19 14.16 -11.93
C ILE A 131 18.60 14.18 -13.42
N SER A 132 19.84 13.78 -13.70
CA SER A 132 20.29 13.42 -15.06
C SER A 132 19.84 11.99 -15.33
N ILE A 133 18.62 11.80 -15.82
CA ILE A 133 18.10 10.49 -16.27
C ILE A 133 18.68 10.16 -17.65
N GLU A 134 20.00 10.09 -17.74
CA GLU A 134 20.70 9.62 -18.95
C GLU A 134 21.55 8.37 -18.66
N LYS A 135 21.61 7.91 -17.39
CA LYS A 135 22.50 6.82 -16.95
C LYS A 135 21.86 5.83 -15.96
N ILE A 136 20.56 5.58 -16.06
CA ILE A 136 20.02 4.33 -15.51
C ILE A 136 19.99 3.35 -16.68
N ASP A 137 21.15 2.74 -16.90
CA ASP A 137 21.34 1.68 -17.89
C ASP A 137 20.35 0.54 -17.62
N TYR A 138 19.37 0.41 -18.51
CA TYR A 138 18.48 -0.74 -18.65
C TYR A 138 19.24 -2.08 -18.72
N ALA A 139 20.54 -2.06 -18.94
CA ALA A 139 21.44 -3.20 -18.91
C ALA A 139 21.47 -3.93 -17.56
N VAL A 140 21.38 -3.23 -16.42
CA VAL A 140 21.40 -3.89 -15.09
C VAL A 140 20.07 -4.59 -14.79
N PHE A 141 18.95 -4.03 -15.26
CA PHE A 141 17.63 -4.64 -15.11
C PHE A 141 17.46 -5.86 -16.02
N LEU A 142 17.93 -5.79 -17.27
CA LEU A 142 17.88 -6.91 -18.21
C LEU A 142 18.83 -8.06 -17.82
N LEU A 143 20.01 -7.78 -17.27
CA LEU A 143 20.92 -8.83 -16.79
C LEU A 143 20.38 -9.58 -15.56
N TRP A 144 19.57 -8.92 -14.72
CA TRP A 144 18.93 -9.56 -13.57
C TRP A 144 17.72 -10.42 -13.97
N VAL A 145 16.95 -10.00 -14.97
CA VAL A 145 15.76 -10.74 -15.47
C VAL A 145 16.14 -11.99 -16.28
N VAL A 146 17.26 -11.99 -17.00
CA VAL A 146 17.73 -13.17 -17.78
C VAL A 146 18.46 -14.19 -16.90
N SER A 147 18.73 -13.88 -15.63
CA SER A 147 19.46 -14.73 -14.68
C SER A 147 18.55 -15.50 -13.70
N GLN A 148 17.25 -15.62 -13.98
CA GLN A 148 16.29 -16.42 -13.20
C GLN A 148 15.69 -17.54 -14.06
#